data_AF-A0A2G6EUU5-F1
#
_entry.id   AF-A0A2G6EUU5-F1
#
_cell.length_a   1.000
_cell.length_b   1.000
_cell.length_c   1.000
_cell.angle_alpha   90.00
_cell.angle_beta   90.00
_cell.angle_gamma   90.00
#
_symmetry.space_group_name_H-M   'P 1'
#
loop_
_entity.id
_entity.type
_entity.pdbx_description
1 polymer ?
#
loop_
_entity_poly.entity_id
_entity_poly.type
_entity_poly.pdbx_seq_one_letter_code
_entity_poly.pdbx_strand_id
1 'polypeptide(L)'
;MRIVIALGGNALLKRGEALSADNQLKNVRTACAQMAKVVPGNEVVIAHGNGPQVGLLALQNAAYAAAETYPLDILGAETEGMIGYLIQQEMGNQLPIETP
;
A
#
# COMPACT_ATOMS: atom_id res chain seq x y z
N MET A 1 22.47 -6.78 -5.11
CA MET A 1 21.67 -7.65 -6.04
C MET A 1 20.32 -7.00 -6.28
N ARG A 2 19.61 -7.31 -7.38
CA ARG A 2 18.22 -6.85 -7.58
C ARG A 2 17.25 -7.82 -6.90
N ILE A 3 16.41 -7.31 -6.01
CA ILE A 3 15.45 -8.07 -5.20
C ILE A 3 14.05 -7.51 -5.45
N VAL A 4 13.09 -8.38 -5.77
CA VAL A 4 11.67 -7.99 -5.90
C VAL A 4 10.93 -8.47 -4.66
N ILE A 5 10.25 -7.55 -3.97
CA ILE A 5 9.43 -7.83 -2.79
C ILE A 5 7.97 -7.59 -3.14
N ALA A 6 7.14 -8.64 -3.06
CA ALA A 6 5.69 -8.53 -3.24
C ALA A 6 4.98 -8.50 -1.89
N LEU A 7 4.43 -7.35 -1.51
CA LEU A 7 3.62 -7.18 -0.31
C LEU A 7 2.23 -7.77 -0.51
N GLY A 8 1.92 -8.84 0.23
CA GLY A 8 0.58 -9.40 0.27
C GLY A 8 -0.41 -8.49 0.99
N GLY A 9 -1.71 -8.64 0.73
CA GLY A 9 -2.76 -7.83 1.36
C GLY A 9 -2.73 -7.82 2.90
N ASN A 10 -2.28 -8.92 3.52
CA ASN A 10 -2.10 -9.03 4.97
C ASN A 10 -1.00 -8.11 5.55
N ALA A 11 -0.07 -7.64 4.71
CA ALA A 11 0.94 -6.66 5.09
C ALA A 11 0.37 -5.23 5.13
N LEU A 12 -0.78 -4.99 4.48
CA LEU A 12 -1.46 -3.70 4.46
C LEU A 12 -2.64 -3.68 5.43
N LEU A 13 -3.37 -4.78 5.57
CA LEU A 13 -4.45 -4.94 6.53
C LEU A 13 -4.44 -6.36 7.12
N LYS A 14 -4.31 -6.49 8.44
CA LYS A 14 -4.33 -7.80 9.08
C LYS A 14 -5.76 -8.31 9.22
N ARG A 15 -5.90 -9.64 9.26
CA ARG A 15 -7.20 -10.28 9.46
C ARG A 15 -7.86 -9.79 10.75
N GLY A 16 -9.09 -9.29 10.62
CA GLY A 16 -9.90 -8.80 11.74
C GLY A 16 -9.66 -7.33 12.10
N GLU A 17 -8.72 -6.64 11.45
CA GLU A 17 -8.59 -5.19 11.60
C GLU A 17 -9.65 -4.47 10.76
N ALA A 18 -10.15 -3.36 11.31
CA ALA A 18 -10.96 -2.43 10.52
C ALA A 18 -10.09 -1.79 9.43
N LEU A 19 -10.65 -1.62 8.23
CA LEU A 19 -9.95 -0.98 7.13
C LEU A 19 -9.99 0.55 7.31
N SER A 20 -9.09 1.05 8.17
CA SER A 20 -8.89 2.48 8.45
C SER A 20 -7.53 2.96 7.98
N ALA A 21 -7.40 4.27 7.76
CA ALA A 21 -6.11 4.89 7.39
C ALA A 21 -5.02 4.59 8.44
N ASP A 22 -5.36 4.69 9.74
CA ASP A 22 -4.42 4.44 10.83
C ASP A 22 -3.90 2.99 10.85
N ASN A 23 -4.79 2.01 10.64
CA ASN A 23 -4.39 0.60 10.59
C ASN A 23 -3.49 0.34 9.37
N GLN A 24 -3.84 0.90 8.20
CA GLN A 24 -3.01 0.78 7.01
C GLN A 24 -1.62 1.40 7.22
N LEU A 25 -1.55 2.62 7.77
CA LEU A 25 -0.29 3.29 8.06
C LEU A 25 0.59 2.47 9.03
N LYS A 26 0.00 1.97 10.12
CA LYS A 26 0.71 1.15 11.11
C LYS A 26 1.28 -0.14 10.50
N ASN A 27 0.50 -0.81 9.65
CA ASN A 27 0.92 -2.05 9.01
C ASN A 27 2.01 -1.80 7.95
N VAL A 28 1.82 -0.78 7.09
CA VAL A 28 2.82 -0.36 6.10
C VAL A 28 4.13 0.03 6.76
N ARG A 29 4.10 0.80 7.86
CA ARG A 29 5.30 1.15 8.64
C ARG A 29 6.05 -0.09 9.10
N THR A 30 5.33 -1.08 9.61
CA THR A 30 5.94 -2.33 10.09
C THR A 30 6.59 -3.10 8.95
N ALA A 31 5.94 -3.18 7.79
CA ALA A 31 6.49 -3.82 6.60
C ALA A 31 7.73 -3.07 6.07
N CYS A 32 7.66 -1.74 5.96
CA CYS A 32 8.76 -0.90 5.50
C CYS A 32 9.99 -1.01 6.41
N ALA A 33 9.80 -1.08 7.73
CA ALA A 33 10.90 -1.31 8.66
C ALA A 33 11.62 -2.66 8.46
N GLN A 34 10.94 -3.69 7.96
CA GLN A 34 11.60 -4.95 7.59
C GLN A 34 12.28 -4.86 6.23
N MET A 35 11.61 -4.25 5.24
CA MET A 35 12.18 -4.07 3.90
C MET A 35 13.44 -3.19 3.91
N ALA A 36 13.47 -2.14 4.73
CA ALA A 36 14.61 -1.25 4.88
C ALA A 36 15.90 -2.00 5.30
N LYS A 37 15.79 -3.12 6.02
CA LYS A 37 16.94 -3.95 6.39
C LYS A 37 17.56 -4.69 5.21
N VAL A 38 16.79 -4.88 4.13
CA VAL A 38 17.21 -5.57 2.91
C VAL A 38 17.86 -4.59 1.91
N VAL A 39 17.56 -3.30 2.02
CA VAL A 39 18.04 -2.27 1.08
C VAL A 39 19.57 -2.15 1.01
N PRO A 40 20.37 -2.17 2.11
CA PRO A 40 21.81 -1.98 2.03
C PRO A 40 22.49 -2.98 1.06
N GLY A 41 23.16 -2.45 0.04
CA GLY A 41 23.85 -3.24 -0.98
C GLY A 41 22.95 -3.91 -2.02
N ASN A 42 21.64 -3.62 -2.00
CA ASN A 42 20.66 -4.19 -2.91
C ASN A 42 19.84 -3.10 -3.61
N GLU A 43 19.41 -3.43 -4.82
CA GLU A 43 18.36 -2.68 -5.50
C GLU A 43 17.04 -3.39 -5.22
N VAL A 44 16.11 -2.70 -4.57
CA VAL A 44 14.83 -3.28 -4.13
C VAL A 44 13.70 -2.72 -4.97
N VAL A 45 12.93 -3.61 -5.59
CA VAL A 45 11.68 -3.29 -6.28
C VAL A 45 10.52 -3.78 -5.43
N ILE A 46 9.59 -2.88 -5.08
CA ILE A 46 8.44 -3.20 -4.24
C ILE A 46 7.20 -3.28 -5.13
N ALA A 47 6.47 -4.39 -5.02
CA ALA A 47 5.13 -4.57 -5.58
C ALA A 47 4.15 -4.83 -4.43
N HIS A 48 2.85 -4.63 -4.65
CA HIS A 48 1.84 -4.88 -3.64
C HIS A 48 0.53 -5.41 -4.26
N GLY A 49 -0.26 -6.11 -3.44
CA GLY A 49 -1.69 -6.33 -3.73
C GLY A 49 -2.56 -5.18 -3.21
N ASN A 50 -3.82 -5.14 -3.62
CA ASN A 50 -4.78 -4.08 -3.24
C ASN A 50 -6.19 -4.59 -2.88
N GLY A 51 -6.39 -5.91 -2.77
CA GLY A 51 -7.73 -6.54 -2.66
C GLY A 51 -8.65 -5.90 -1.60
N PRO A 52 -8.21 -5.75 -0.33
CA PRO A 52 -9.02 -5.07 0.68
C PRO A 52 -9.34 -3.61 0.34
N GLN A 53 -8.36 -2.86 -0.17
CA GLN A 53 -8.48 -1.44 -0.49
C GLN A 53 -9.44 -1.20 -1.65
N VAL A 54 -9.27 -1.94 -2.76
CA VAL A 54 -10.13 -1.80 -3.93
C VAL A 54 -11.55 -2.27 -3.62
N GLY A 55 -11.71 -3.27 -2.74
CA GLY A 55 -13.01 -3.71 -2.23
C GLY A 55 -13.72 -2.61 -1.45
N LEU A 56 -13.02 -1.87 -0.58
CA LEU A 56 -13.60 -0.74 0.14
C LEU A 56 -13.96 0.41 -0.79
N LEU A 57 -13.08 0.78 -1.71
CA LEU A 57 -13.39 1.82 -2.70
C LEU A 57 -14.61 1.42 -3.53
N ALA A 58 -14.74 0.16 -3.94
CA ALA A 58 -15.92 -0.33 -4.66
C ALA A 58 -17.20 -0.20 -3.83
N LEU A 59 -17.17 -0.53 -2.53
CA LEU A 59 -18.32 -0.35 -1.64
C LEU A 59 -18.67 1.13 -1.44
N GLN A 60 -17.67 2.00 -1.27
CA GLN A 60 -17.87 3.44 -1.12
C GLN A 60 -18.43 4.07 -2.40
N ASN A 61 -17.87 3.70 -3.55
CA ASN A 61 -18.32 4.10 -4.88
C ASN A 61 -19.78 3.69 -5.12
N ALA A 62 -20.16 2.45 -4.76
CA ALA A 62 -21.54 1.98 -4.86
C ALA A 62 -22.52 2.65 -3.88
N ALA A 63 -22.04 3.15 -2.74
CA ALA A 63 -22.86 3.83 -1.74
C ALA A 63 -23.10 5.32 -2.06
N TYR A 64 -22.30 5.92 -2.94
CA TYR A 64 -22.39 7.34 -3.28
C TYR A 64 -23.42 7.58 -4.41
N ALA A 65 -24.60 8.09 -4.05
CA ALA A 65 -25.71 8.22 -4.98
C ALA A 65 -25.66 9.46 -5.92
N ALA A 66 -24.76 10.41 -5.68
CA ALA A 66 -24.73 11.67 -6.42
C ALA A 66 -23.89 11.63 -7.72
N ALA A 67 -23.24 10.51 -8.01
CA ALA A 67 -22.48 10.29 -9.24
C ALA A 67 -22.60 8.84 -9.70
N GLU A 68 -22.30 8.60 -10.98
CA GLU A 68 -22.15 7.24 -11.50
C GLU A 68 -20.94 6.55 -10.88
N THR A 69 -21.06 5.23 -10.71
CA THR A 69 -19.97 4.41 -10.17
C THR A 69 -18.81 4.35 -11.16
N TYR A 70 -17.59 4.62 -10.70
CA TYR A 70 -16.40 4.33 -11.49
C TYR A 70 -16.21 2.81 -11.70
N PRO A 71 -15.69 2.39 -12.86
CA PRO A 71 -15.32 1.01 -13.12
C PRO A 71 -14.14 0.56 -12.24
N LEU A 72 -14.02 -0.77 -12.06
CA LEU A 72 -13.09 -1.36 -11.10
C LEU A 72 -11.61 -1.11 -11.43
N ASP A 73 -11.26 -0.94 -12.70
CA ASP A 73 -9.92 -0.60 -13.16
C ASP A 73 -9.49 0.82 -12.72
N ILE A 74 -10.41 1.78 -12.78
CA ILE A 74 -10.19 3.15 -12.26
C ILE A 74 -10.02 3.11 -10.74
N LEU A 75 -10.87 2.36 -10.01
CA LEU A 75 -10.69 2.17 -8.57
C LEU A 75 -9.36 1.47 -8.26
N GLY A 76 -8.93 0.56 -9.13
CA GLY A 76 -7.60 -0.06 -9.08
C GLY A 76 -6.48 0.99 -9.13
N ALA A 77 -6.54 1.89 -10.10
CA ALA A 77 -5.58 3.00 -10.23
C ALA A 77 -5.58 3.92 -8.99
N GLU A 78 -6.75 4.22 -8.40
CA GLU A 78 -6.82 4.97 -7.14
C GLU A 78 -6.07 4.26 -6.00
N THR A 79 -6.20 2.93 -5.90
CA THR A 79 -5.48 2.18 -4.87
C THR A 79 -3.97 2.14 -5.06
N GLU A 80 -3.48 2.22 -6.30
CA GLU A 80 -2.03 2.34 -6.56
C GLU A 80 -1.47 3.64 -5.97
N GLY A 81 -2.19 4.76 -6.16
CA GLY A 81 -1.84 6.03 -5.53
C GLY A 81 -1.93 5.98 -4.00
N MET A 82 -3.01 5.43 -3.46
CA MET A 82 -3.22 5.30 -2.01
C MET A 82 -2.11 4.48 -1.33
N ILE A 83 -1.84 3.28 -1.84
CA ILE A 83 -0.89 2.35 -1.23
C ILE A 83 0.55 2.78 -1.52
N GLY A 84 0.83 3.21 -2.75
CA GLY A 84 2.13 3.73 -3.17
C GLY A 84 2.58 4.92 -2.32
N TYR A 85 1.67 5.87 -2.05
CA TYR A 85 1.93 6.99 -1.16
C TYR A 85 2.39 6.53 0.23
N LEU A 86 1.66 5.60 0.86
CA LEU A 86 2.00 5.12 2.21
C LEU A 86 3.36 4.39 2.22
N ILE A 87 3.63 3.57 1.21
CA ILE A 87 4.89 2.84 1.09
C ILE A 87 6.05 3.83 0.89
N GLN A 88 5.91 4.79 -0.02
CA GLN A 88 6.97 5.78 -0.28
C GLN A 88 7.25 6.65 0.94
N GLN A 89 6.21 7.12 1.62
CA GLN A 89 6.34 7.89 2.85
C GLN A 89 7.09 7.10 3.93
N GLU A 90 6.66 5.86 4.20
CA GLU A 90 7.25 5.07 5.28
C GLU A 90 8.63 4.52 4.93
N MET A 91 8.91 4.16 3.67
CA MET A 91 10.28 3.83 3.24
C MET A 91 11.20 5.05 3.37
N GLY A 92 10.75 6.24 2.94
CA GLY A 92 11.52 7.48 3.10
C GLY A 92 11.79 7.85 4.56
N ASN A 93 10.89 7.49 5.49
CA ASN A 93 11.12 7.64 6.93
C ASN A 93 12.17 6.66 7.50
N GLN A 94 12.37 5.50 6.86
CA GLN A 94 13.30 4.46 7.34
C GLN A 94 14.68 4.54 6.69
N LEU A 95 14.79 5.16 5.51
CA LEU A 95 16.00 5.22 4.72
C LEU A 95 16.70 6.60 4.85
N PRO A 96 18.02 6.67 4.65
CA PRO A 96 18.70 7.95 4.47
C PRO A 96 18.12 8.71 3.27
N ILE A 97 18.07 10.05 3.35
CA ILE A 97 17.55 10.93 2.27
C ILE A 97 18.24 10.67 0.93
N GLU A 98 19.52 10.28 0.95
CA GLU A 98 20.34 9.99 -0.23
C GLU A 98 20.03 8.61 -0.85
N THR A 99 19.24 7.77 -0.20
CA THR A 99 18.88 6.44 -0.69
C THR A 99 17.57 6.54 -1.49
N PRO A 100 17.63 6.34 -2.82
CA PRO A 100 16.46 6.45 -3.69
C PRO A 100 15.41 5.36 -3.43
#